data_AF-A0A0Q8FHD8-F1
#
_entry.id   AF-A0A0Q8FHD8-F1
#
_cell.length_a   1.000
_cell.length_b   1.000
_cell.length_c   1.000
_cell.angle_alpha   90.00
_cell.angle_beta   90.00
_cell.angle_gamma   90.00
#
_symmetry.space_group_name_H-M   'P 1'
#
loop_
_entity.id
_entity.type
_entity.pdbx_description
1 polymer ?
#
loop_
_entity_poly.entity_id
_entity_poly.type
_entity_poly.pdbx_seq_one_letter_code
_entity_poly.pdbx_strand_id
1 'polypeptide(L)'
;MGNDIDVYLGKRLRRRRRLLGLTQQQLAGAVGVRFQQIQKYECGANRISAARLWQLSEALEVPVGYFYDGLSDQARQEAVGEAEGGEMFARKETLDLVRAYYLLGERPRRRLLDLAKSLNGGELAEA
;
A
#
# COMPACT_ATOMS: atom_id res chain seq x y z
N MET A 1 -2.79 15.87 13.61
CA MET A 1 -2.82 15.67 12.14
C MET A 1 -3.03 14.19 11.90
N GLY A 2 -4.13 13.82 11.25
CA GLY A 2 -4.39 12.42 10.88
C GLY A 2 -3.35 11.97 9.85
N ASN A 3 -2.95 10.71 9.89
CA ASN A 3 -2.06 10.13 8.90
C ASN A 3 -2.72 10.26 7.52
N ASP A 4 -1.99 10.57 6.45
CA ASP A 4 -2.59 10.81 5.12
C ASP A 4 -3.45 9.62 4.65
N ILE A 5 -3.06 8.41 5.06
CA ILE A 5 -3.82 7.17 4.87
C ILE A 5 -5.20 7.24 5.55
N ASP A 6 -5.31 7.69 6.80
CA ASP A 6 -6.58 7.74 7.52
C ASP A 6 -7.58 8.69 6.84
N VAL A 7 -7.08 9.83 6.35
CA VAL A 7 -7.86 10.80 5.59
C VAL A 7 -8.31 10.21 4.26
N TYR A 8 -7.44 9.46 3.58
CA TYR A 8 -7.76 8.76 2.34
C TYR A 8 -8.88 7.72 2.55
N LEU A 9 -8.71 6.83 3.53
CA LEU A 9 -9.69 5.81 3.90
C LEU A 9 -11.04 6.46 4.24
N GLY A 10 -11.03 7.55 5.01
CA GLY A 10 -12.22 8.32 5.37
C GLY A 10 -12.97 8.90 4.17
N LYS A 11 -12.24 9.43 3.17
CA LYS A 11 -12.82 9.92 1.91
C LYS A 11 -13.45 8.79 1.10
N ARG A 12 -12.77 7.65 0.96
CA ARG A 12 -13.30 6.46 0.25
C ARG A 12 -14.57 5.92 0.91
N LEU A 13 -14.56 5.84 2.24
CA LEU A 13 -15.69 5.46 3.08
C LEU A 13 -16.90 6.37 2.83
N ARG A 14 -16.71 7.69 2.96
CA ARG A 14 -17.77 8.69 2.76
C ARG A 14 -18.37 8.63 1.37
N ARG A 15 -17.50 8.48 0.34
CA ARG A 15 -17.92 8.38 -1.05
C ARG A 15 -18.81 7.15 -1.27
N ARG A 16 -18.37 5.97 -0.81
CA ARG A 16 -19.14 4.73 -1.01
C ARG A 16 -20.47 4.75 -0.28
N ARG A 17 -20.48 5.20 0.98
CA ARG A 17 -21.71 5.35 1.76
C ARG A 17 -22.75 6.22 1.03
N ARG A 18 -22.32 7.36 0.48
CA ARG A 18 -23.20 8.26 -0.28
C ARG A 18 -23.74 7.64 -1.56
N LEU A 19 -22.94 6.86 -2.28
CA LEU A 19 -23.39 6.14 -3.48
C LEU A 19 -24.49 5.12 -3.16
N LEU A 20 -24.47 4.53 -1.97
CA LEU A 20 -25.52 3.64 -1.47
C LEU A 20 -26.72 4.39 -0.85
N GLY A 21 -26.72 5.73 -0.84
CA GLY A 21 -27.79 6.52 -0.22
C GLY A 21 -27.87 6.40 1.30
N LEU A 22 -26.85 5.82 1.95
CA LEU A 22 -26.86 5.57 3.38
C LEU A 22 -26.52 6.83 4.17
N THR A 23 -27.24 7.08 5.27
CA THR A 23 -26.85 8.06 6.28
C THR A 23 -25.72 7.52 7.16
N GLN A 24 -25.00 8.40 7.87
CA GLN A 24 -23.97 7.98 8.82
C GLN A 24 -24.55 7.10 9.94
N GLN A 25 -25.78 7.37 10.37
CA GLN A 25 -26.47 6.61 11.41
C GLN A 25 -26.84 5.19 10.93
N GLN A 26 -27.29 5.05 9.68
CA GLN A 26 -27.57 3.74 9.09
C GLN A 26 -26.31 2.88 8.97
N LEU A 27 -25.21 3.45 8.47
CA LEU A 27 -23.93 2.74 8.40
C LEU A 27 -23.39 2.39 9.78
N ALA A 28 -23.53 3.30 10.76
CA ALA A 28 -23.14 3.04 12.13
C ALA A 28 -23.91 1.88 12.74
N GLY A 29 -25.22 1.80 12.48
CA GLY A 29 -26.08 0.68 12.88
C GLY A 29 -25.62 -0.65 12.27
N ALA A 30 -25.34 -0.67 10.96
CA ALA A 30 -24.87 -1.87 10.25
C ALA A 30 -23.54 -2.43 10.81
N VAL A 31 -22.66 -1.54 11.28
CA VAL A 31 -21.30 -1.90 11.76
C VAL A 31 -21.23 -2.00 13.29
N GLY A 32 -22.32 -1.69 14.01
CA GLY A 32 -22.38 -1.76 15.47
C GLY A 32 -21.51 -0.70 16.16
N VAL A 33 -21.49 0.53 15.64
CA VAL A 33 -20.76 1.67 16.24
C VAL A 33 -21.68 2.88 16.42
N ARG A 34 -21.23 3.88 17.17
CA ARG A 34 -21.95 5.17 17.29
C ARG A 34 -21.78 5.99 16.01
N PHE A 35 -22.81 6.77 15.63
CA PHE A 35 -22.76 7.62 14.43
C PHE A 35 -21.56 8.60 14.44
N GLN A 36 -21.21 9.14 15.61
CA GLN A 36 -20.07 10.03 15.78
C GLN A 36 -18.75 9.34 15.39
N GLN A 37 -18.66 8.01 15.58
CA GLN A 37 -17.48 7.25 15.19
C GLN A 37 -17.36 7.17 13.67
N ILE A 38 -18.47 6.95 12.95
CA ILE A 38 -18.48 7.03 11.48
C ILE A 38 -18.06 8.41 11.01
N GLN A 39 -18.57 9.49 11.64
CA GLN A 39 -18.13 10.85 11.31
C GLN A 39 -16.63 11.04 11.51
N LYS A 40 -16.06 10.54 12.63
CA LYS A 40 -14.62 10.60 12.93
C LYS A 40 -13.78 9.78 11.95
N TYR A 41 -14.30 8.65 11.47
CA TYR A 41 -13.67 7.87 10.40
C TYR A 41 -13.69 8.63 9.07
N GLU A 42 -14.83 9.21 8.70
CA GLU A 42 -14.98 9.93 7.43
C GLU A 42 -14.11 11.19 7.32
N CYS A 43 -13.80 11.84 8.45
CA CYS A 43 -12.88 12.99 8.47
C CYS A 43 -11.42 12.61 8.77
N GLY A 44 -11.11 11.32 8.97
CA GLY A 44 -9.75 10.87 9.30
C GLY A 44 -9.27 11.27 10.70
N ALA A 45 -10.17 11.73 11.58
CA ALA A 45 -9.83 12.08 12.95
C ALA A 45 -9.53 10.84 13.81
N ASN A 46 -10.15 9.71 13.48
CA ASN A 46 -9.90 8.42 14.13
C ASN A 46 -9.37 7.40 13.12
N ARG A 47 -8.34 6.66 13.55
CA ARG A 47 -7.84 5.47 12.84
C ARG A 47 -8.91 4.37 12.79
N ILE A 48 -8.99 3.71 11.65
CA ILE A 48 -9.86 2.55 11.45
C ILE A 48 -8.99 1.30 11.64
N SER A 49 -9.34 0.43 12.60
CA SER A 49 -8.64 -0.85 12.76
C SER A 49 -8.95 -1.80 11.59
N ALA A 50 -8.06 -2.76 11.32
CA ALA A 50 -8.26 -3.75 10.26
C ALA A 50 -9.59 -4.51 10.39
N ALA A 51 -9.93 -4.95 11.62
CA ALA A 51 -11.20 -5.61 11.90
C ALA A 51 -12.41 -4.70 11.57
N ARG A 52 -12.31 -3.40 11.84
CA ARG A 52 -13.38 -2.45 11.54
C ARG A 52 -13.48 -2.17 10.04
N LEU A 53 -12.35 -2.10 9.35
CA LEU A 53 -12.29 -1.92 7.90
C LEU A 53 -12.94 -3.11 7.18
N TRP A 54 -12.74 -4.33 7.67
CA TRP A 54 -13.44 -5.53 7.19
C TRP A 54 -14.96 -5.38 7.34
N GLN A 55 -15.46 -5.05 8.53
CA GLN A 55 -16.90 -4.88 8.76
C GLN A 55 -17.51 -3.75 7.90
N LEU A 56 -16.76 -2.67 7.68
CA LEU A 56 -17.17 -1.59 6.80
C LEU A 56 -17.22 -2.05 5.34
N SER A 57 -16.32 -2.93 4.91
CA SER A 57 -16.32 -3.50 3.56
C SER A 57 -17.57 -4.35 3.30
N GLU A 58 -17.95 -5.18 4.27
CA GLU A 58 -19.18 -5.98 4.23
C GLU A 58 -20.42 -5.09 4.17
N ALA A 59 -20.53 -4.11 5.08
CA ALA A 59 -21.68 -3.20 5.16
C ALA A 59 -21.83 -2.27 3.93
N LEU A 60 -20.76 -2.09 3.16
CA LEU A 60 -20.74 -1.24 1.96
C LEU A 60 -20.69 -2.05 0.65
N GLU A 61 -20.75 -3.38 0.76
CA GLU A 61 -20.73 -4.31 -0.37
C GLU A 61 -19.55 -4.03 -1.32
N VAL A 62 -18.35 -3.94 -0.76
CA VAL A 62 -17.10 -3.75 -1.51
C VAL A 62 -16.00 -4.66 -0.95
N PRO A 63 -15.04 -5.11 -1.77
CA PRO A 63 -13.86 -5.79 -1.25
C PRO A 63 -13.04 -4.84 -0.36
N VAL A 64 -12.35 -5.35 0.67
CA VAL A 64 -11.49 -4.53 1.55
C VAL A 64 -10.45 -3.71 0.77
N GLY A 65 -9.94 -4.25 -0.34
CA GLY A 65 -9.01 -3.55 -1.24
C GLY A 65 -9.54 -2.20 -1.74
N TYR A 66 -10.87 -2.04 -1.86
CA TYR A 66 -11.51 -0.80 -2.29
C TYR A 66 -11.05 0.42 -1.48
N PHE A 67 -10.76 0.27 -0.18
CA PHE A 67 -10.33 1.41 0.62
C PHE A 67 -8.92 1.90 0.27
N TYR A 68 -8.11 1.06 -0.36
CA TYR A 68 -6.71 1.33 -0.71
C TYR A 68 -6.48 1.58 -2.21
N ASP A 69 -7.46 1.30 -3.08
CA ASP A 69 -7.33 1.58 -4.51
C ASP A 69 -6.89 3.03 -4.74
N GLY A 70 -5.88 3.27 -5.56
CA GLY A 70 -5.37 4.61 -5.86
C GLY A 70 -4.40 5.20 -4.83
N LEU A 71 -4.25 4.57 -3.66
CA LEU A 71 -3.25 4.97 -2.68
C LEU A 71 -1.81 4.71 -3.19
N SER A 72 -1.62 3.63 -3.96
CA SER A 72 -0.34 3.30 -4.59
C SER A 72 0.06 4.26 -5.70
N ASP A 73 -0.90 4.87 -6.39
CA ASP A 73 -0.63 5.83 -7.46
C ASP A 73 -0.25 7.19 -6.87
N GLN A 74 -0.86 7.59 -5.74
CA GLN A 74 -0.45 8.78 -4.99
C GLN A 74 0.94 8.61 -4.37
N ALA A 75 1.19 7.48 -3.69
CA ALA A 75 2.50 7.17 -3.13
C ALA A 75 3.58 7.04 -4.22
N ARG A 76 3.21 6.53 -5.41
CA ARG A 76 4.12 6.52 -6.57
C ARG A 76 4.35 7.92 -7.10
N GLN A 77 3.34 8.78 -7.25
CA GLN A 77 3.52 10.15 -7.75
C GLN A 77 4.39 10.99 -6.79
N GLU A 78 4.21 10.82 -5.48
CA GLU A 78 5.04 11.47 -4.45
C GLU A 78 6.48 10.94 -4.48
N ALA A 79 6.69 9.61 -4.56
CA ALA A 79 8.02 9.02 -4.66
C ALA A 79 8.72 9.30 -6.00
N VAL A 80 7.97 9.39 -7.10
CA VAL A 80 8.49 9.65 -8.45
C VAL A 80 8.95 11.12 -8.57
N GLY A 81 8.27 12.07 -7.92
CA GLY A 81 8.73 13.46 -7.85
C GLY A 81 10.05 13.68 -7.12
N GLU A 82 10.45 12.77 -6.21
CA GLU A 82 11.68 12.87 -5.41
C GLU A 82 12.84 12.01 -5.96
N ALA A 83 12.56 10.96 -6.75
CA ALA A 83 13.53 9.91 -7.12
C ALA A 83 13.86 9.79 -8.62
N GLU A 84 13.39 10.72 -9.45
CA GLU A 84 13.19 10.47 -10.89
C GLU A 84 14.46 10.27 -11.75
N GLY A 85 15.65 10.66 -11.31
CA GLY A 85 16.85 10.57 -12.15
C GLY A 85 17.58 9.23 -12.12
N GLY A 86 17.91 8.72 -10.92
CA GLY A 86 18.87 7.62 -10.74
C GLY A 86 18.27 6.35 -10.13
N GLU A 87 17.35 6.49 -9.17
CA GLU A 87 16.76 5.36 -8.46
C GLU A 87 15.80 4.55 -9.35
N MET A 88 15.12 5.21 -10.28
CA MET A 88 14.22 4.54 -11.23
C MET A 88 14.97 3.61 -12.19
N PHE A 89 16.19 3.99 -12.62
CA PHE A 89 17.06 3.14 -13.43
C PHE A 89 17.58 1.95 -12.60
N ALA A 90 18.07 2.18 -11.38
CA ALA A 90 18.55 1.12 -10.48
C ALA A 90 17.45 0.10 -10.14
N ARG A 91 16.20 0.56 -9.93
CA ARG A 91 15.07 -0.32 -9.62
C ARG A 91 14.63 -1.16 -10.82
N LYS A 92 14.67 -0.59 -12.04
CA LYS A 92 14.38 -1.32 -13.27
C LYS A 92 15.44 -2.41 -13.52
N GLU A 93 16.71 -2.06 -13.39
CA GLU A 93 17.83 -3.00 -13.52
C GLU A 93 17.73 -4.14 -12.50
N THR A 94 17.40 -3.82 -11.24
CA THR A 94 17.19 -4.83 -10.20
C THR A 94 16.04 -5.78 -10.54
N LEU A 95 14.91 -5.27 -11.03
CA LEU A 95 13.77 -6.10 -11.43
C LEU A 95 14.09 -6.97 -12.64
N ASP A 96 14.84 -6.45 -13.61
CA ASP A 96 15.28 -7.21 -14.77
C ASP A 96 16.25 -8.33 -14.36
N LEU A 97 17.15 -8.07 -13.41
CA LEU A 97 18.04 -9.07 -12.84
C LEU A 97 17.28 -10.18 -12.11
N VAL A 98 16.30 -9.83 -11.26
CA VAL A 98 15.48 -10.81 -10.54
C VAL A 98 14.67 -11.68 -11.51
N ARG A 99 14.10 -11.07 -12.56
CA ARG A 99 13.38 -11.83 -13.62
C ARG A 99 14.31 -12.78 -14.35
N ALA A 100 15.48 -12.30 -14.78
CA ALA A 100 16.49 -13.13 -15.44
C ALA A 100 16.95 -14.28 -14.54
N TYR A 101 17.15 -14.03 -13.24
CA TYR A 101 17.56 -15.03 -12.24
C TYR A 101 16.61 -16.22 -12.13
N TYR A 102 15.29 -15.98 -12.20
CA TYR A 102 14.29 -17.05 -12.16
C TYR A 102 14.23 -17.87 -13.46
N LEU A 103 14.63 -17.30 -14.60
CA LEU A 103 14.72 -18.01 -15.88
C LEU A 103 15.96 -18.92 -15.97
N LEU A 104 16.95 -18.73 -15.10
CA LEU A 104 18.15 -19.55 -15.06
C LEU A 104 17.91 -20.90 -14.36
N GLY A 105 18.56 -21.95 -14.88
CA GLY A 105 18.70 -23.23 -14.18
C GLY A 105 19.68 -23.15 -12.98
N GLU A 106 19.75 -24.22 -12.18
CA GLU A 106 20.51 -24.19 -10.91
C GLU A 106 22.00 -23.86 -11.06
N ARG A 107 22.67 -24.43 -12.07
CA ARG A 107 24.11 -24.21 -12.30
C ARG A 107 24.43 -22.73 -12.64
N PRO A 108 23.77 -22.09 -13.64
CA PRO A 108 23.95 -20.67 -13.90
C PRO A 108 23.58 -19.76 -12.73
N ARG A 109 22.51 -20.11 -11.99
CA ARG A 109 22.05 -19.35 -10.82
C ARG A 109 23.12 -19.25 -9.73
N ARG A 110 23.77 -20.38 -9.43
CA ARG A 110 24.85 -20.45 -8.43
C ARG A 110 26.07 -19.62 -8.85
N ARG A 111 26.45 -19.70 -10.13
CA ARG A 111 27.54 -18.87 -10.68
C ARG A 111 27.24 -17.37 -10.62
N LEU A 112 26.01 -16.96 -10.93
CA LEU A 112 25.59 -15.57 -10.82
C LEU A 112 25.65 -15.07 -9.37
N LEU A 113 25.23 -15.90 -8.42
CA LEU A 113 25.34 -15.59 -6.99
C LEU A 113 26.80 -15.46 -6.53
N ASP A 114 27.67 -16.37 -6.96
CA ASP A 114 29.10 -16.33 -6.63
C ASP A 114 29.77 -15.07 -7.23
N LEU A 115 29.40 -14.69 -8.46
CA LEU A 115 29.83 -13.46 -9.11
C LEU A 115 29.38 -12.23 -8.30
N ALA A 116 28.09 -12.15 -7.97
CA ALA A 116 27.54 -11.04 -7.18
C ALA A 116 28.23 -10.90 -5.82
N LYS A 117 28.53 -12.02 -5.15
CA LYS A 117 29.30 -12.04 -3.90
C LYS A 117 30.74 -11.60 -4.07
N SER A 118 31.40 -12.02 -5.16
CA SER A 118 32.79 -11.59 -5.44
C SER A 118 32.90 -10.10 -5.71
N LEU A 119 31.88 -9.49 -6.33
CA LEU A 119 31.83 -8.05 -6.57
C LEU A 119 31.65 -7.26 -5.26
N ASN A 120 31.04 -7.87 -4.23
CA ASN A 120 30.87 -7.28 -2.91
C ASN A 120 32.09 -7.50 -1.98
N GLY A 121 33.03 -8.35 -2.36
CA GLY A 121 34.20 -8.75 -1.56
C GLY A 121 35.41 -7.81 -1.65
N GLY A 122 35.33 -6.73 -2.43
CA GLY A 122 36.42 -5.76 -2.61
C GLY A 122 36.53 -4.67 -1.55
N GLU A 123 35.51 -4.48 -0.68
CA GLU A 123 35.45 -3.37 0.29
C GLU A 123 35.66 -3.80 1.77
N LEU A 124 35.93 -5.07 2.06
CA LEU A 124 36.05 -5.56 3.46
C LEU A 124 37.40 -6.22 3.78
N ALA A 125 38.46 -5.90 3.04
CA ALA A 125 39.81 -6.38 3.31
C ALA A 125 40.79 -5.21 3.46
N GLU A 126 40.61 -4.40 4.51
CA GLU A 126 41.70 -3.68 5.19
C GLU A 126 41.18 -3.11 6.53
N ALA A 127 41.40 -3.89 7.58
CA ALA A 127 41.47 -3.45 8.98
C ALA A 127 42.48 -4.33 9.71
#